data_AF-A0A7C6YRS1-F1
#
_entry.id   AF-A0A7C6YRS1-F1
#
_cell.length_a   1.000
_cell.length_b   1.000
_cell.length_c   1.000
_cell.angle_alpha   90.00
_cell.angle_beta   90.00
_cell.angle_gamma   90.00
#
_symmetry.space_group_name_H-M   'P 1'
#
loop_
_entity.id
_entity.type
_entity.pdbx_description
1 polymer ?
#
loop_
_entity_poly.entity_id
_entity_poly.type
_entity_poly.pdbx_seq_one_letter_code
_entity_poly.pdbx_strand_id
1 'polypeptide(L)'
;LDQPEFKDIEKVKDLLELLEEEEVLQEVLNTGQKVGISVKIGKENPYEELENCSLITATYELEGRIIGTLGVLGPTRMEYAKAISIVEFLTLALTEGLRKL
;
A
#
# COMPACT_ATOMS: atom_id res chain seq x y z
N LEU A 1 -11.81 -14.30 0.84
CA LEU A 1 -13.04 -14.16 0.02
C LEU A 1 -14.32 -14.00 0.87
N ASP A 2 -14.26 -14.07 2.21
CA ASP A 2 -15.43 -13.90 3.08
C ASP A 2 -15.80 -12.46 3.47
N GLN A 3 -14.95 -11.47 3.16
CA GLN A 3 -15.16 -10.08 3.56
C GLN A 3 -16.17 -9.40 2.61
N PRO A 4 -17.28 -8.81 3.09
CA PRO A 4 -18.35 -8.26 2.27
C PRO A 4 -17.91 -7.11 1.35
N GLU A 5 -16.84 -6.40 1.70
CA GLU A 5 -16.29 -5.27 0.95
C GLU A 5 -15.68 -5.70 -0.40
N PHE A 6 -15.24 -6.96 -0.52
CA PHE A 6 -14.68 -7.54 -1.76
C PHE A 6 -15.61 -8.58 -2.41
N LYS A 7 -16.84 -8.74 -1.90
CA LYS A 7 -17.88 -9.58 -2.55
C LYS A 7 -18.55 -8.85 -3.71
N ASP A 8 -18.44 -7.54 -3.74
CA ASP A 8 -18.95 -6.69 -4.81
C ASP A 8 -17.87 -6.55 -5.88
N ILE A 9 -17.96 -7.38 -6.92
CA ILE A 9 -17.00 -7.44 -8.03
C ILE A 9 -16.92 -6.08 -8.75
N GLU A 10 -18.03 -5.34 -8.81
CA GLU A 10 -18.07 -4.01 -9.45
C GLU A 10 -17.16 -3.05 -8.69
N LYS A 11 -17.24 -3.00 -7.35
CA LYS A 11 -16.37 -2.14 -6.53
C LYS A 11 -14.89 -2.49 -6.66
N VAL A 12 -14.56 -3.77 -6.81
CA VAL A 12 -13.17 -4.19 -7.04
C VAL A 12 -12.69 -3.74 -8.42
N LYS A 13 -13.56 -3.79 -9.43
CA LYS A 13 -13.25 -3.29 -10.78
C LYS A 13 -13.01 -1.79 -10.78
N ASP A 14 -13.91 -1.02 -10.16
CA ASP A 14 -13.78 0.44 -10.05
C ASP A 14 -12.50 0.83 -9.31
N LEU A 15 -12.17 0.12 -8.23
CA LEU A 15 -10.91 0.31 -7.50
C LEU A 15 -9.68 0.05 -8.37
N LEU A 16 -9.69 -1.03 -9.17
CA LEU A 16 -8.58 -1.36 -10.04
C LEU A 16 -8.43 -0.32 -11.16
N GLU A 17 -9.54 0.12 -11.76
CA GLU A 17 -9.54 1.18 -12.78
C GLU A 17 -8.97 2.50 -12.21
N LEU A 18 -9.35 2.86 -10.98
CA LEU A 18 -8.78 4.03 -10.30
C LEU A 18 -7.26 3.90 -10.10
N LEU A 19 -6.77 2.72 -9.72
CA LEU A 19 -5.34 2.47 -9.49
C LEU A 19 -4.51 2.41 -10.78
N GLU A 20 -5.14 2.27 -11.94
CA GLU A 20 -4.48 2.35 -13.25
C GLU A 20 -4.11 3.80 -13.62
N GLU A 21 -4.73 4.79 -12.99
CA GLU A 21 -4.37 6.20 -13.17
C GLU A 21 -3.06 6.54 -12.44
N GLU A 22 -2.06 7.00 -13.20
CA GLU A 22 -0.71 7.27 -12.67
C GLU A 22 -0.73 8.31 -11.54
N GLU A 23 -1.53 9.38 -11.69
CA GLU A 23 -1.66 10.45 -10.69
C GLU A 23 -2.24 9.90 -9.37
N VAL A 24 -3.25 9.04 -9.47
CA VAL A 24 -3.88 8.39 -8.32
C VAL A 24 -2.88 7.48 -7.62
N LEU A 25 -2.17 6.64 -8.38
CA LEU A 25 -1.19 5.74 -7.80
C LEU A 25 -0.07 6.51 -7.08
N GLN A 26 0.40 7.61 -7.67
CA GLN A 26 1.39 8.48 -7.05
C GLN A 26 0.87 9.08 -5.73
N GLU A 27 -0.37 9.59 -5.70
CA GLU A 27 -0.96 10.18 -4.49
C GLU A 27 -1.18 9.14 -3.37
N VAL A 28 -1.69 7.96 -3.75
CA VAL A 28 -1.95 6.85 -2.83
C VAL A 28 -0.64 6.39 -2.16
N LEU A 29 0.42 6.21 -2.95
CA LEU A 29 1.75 5.77 -2.48
C LEU A 29 2.60 6.90 -1.88
N ASN A 30 2.16 8.16 -1.96
CA ASN A 30 2.89 9.27 -1.41
C ASN A 30 2.89 9.22 0.12
N THR A 31 4.03 8.81 0.68
CA THR A 31 4.34 8.87 2.12
C THR A 31 5.07 10.17 2.49
N GLY A 32 5.26 11.08 1.51
CA GLY A 32 6.13 12.24 1.62
C GLY A 32 7.60 11.84 1.67
N GLN A 33 8.37 12.53 2.51
CA GLN A 33 9.78 12.19 2.79
C GLN A 33 9.93 11.40 4.10
N LYS A 34 8.83 10.82 4.61
CA LYS A 34 8.88 10.04 5.85
C LYS A 34 9.40 8.65 5.57
N VAL A 35 10.53 8.33 6.20
CA VAL A 35 11.11 6.99 6.19
C VAL A 35 10.29 6.09 7.11
N GLY A 36 10.02 4.87 6.63
CA GLY A 36 9.37 3.81 7.41
C GLY A 36 7.98 3.48 6.92
N ILE A 37 7.12 3.06 7.85
CA ILE A 37 5.79 2.51 7.56
C ILE A 37 4.73 3.58 7.78
N SER A 38 3.79 3.67 6.85
CA SER A 38 2.62 4.53 6.94
C SER A 38 1.35 3.72 6.68
N VAL A 39 0.32 3.94 7.48
CA VAL A 39 -0.95 3.24 7.37
C VAL A 39 -2.07 4.27 7.17
N LYS A 40 -2.88 4.09 6.13
CA LYS A 40 -4.11 4.84 5.87
C LYS A 40 -5.30 3.88 5.92
N ILE A 41 -6.31 4.18 6.74
CA ILE A 41 -7.44 3.30 7.01
C ILE A 41 -8.74 3.96 6.56
N GLY A 42 -9.40 3.34 5.59
CA GLY A 42 -10.72 3.70 5.11
C GLY A 42 -10.80 5.16 4.69
N LYS A 43 -11.49 5.98 5.48
CA LYS A 43 -11.73 7.41 5.20
C LYS A 43 -10.48 8.30 5.26
N GLU A 44 -9.34 7.75 5.69
CA GLU A 44 -8.05 8.44 5.59
C GLU A 44 -7.49 8.38 4.16
N ASN A 45 -8.05 7.54 3.30
CA ASN A 45 -7.67 7.48 1.90
C ASN A 45 -8.31 8.67 1.13
N PRO A 46 -7.63 9.20 0.10
CA PRO A 46 -8.09 10.38 -0.62
C PRO A 46 -9.27 10.14 -1.58
N TYR A 47 -9.60 8.88 -1.88
CA TYR A 47 -10.62 8.49 -2.87
C TYR A 47 -11.74 7.67 -2.23
N GLU A 48 -12.98 7.85 -2.68
CA GLU A 48 -14.16 7.15 -2.15
C GLU A 48 -14.09 5.64 -2.38
N GLU A 49 -13.53 5.22 -3.51
CA GLU A 49 -13.29 3.83 -3.89
C GLU A 49 -12.34 3.12 -2.90
N LEU A 50 -11.50 3.88 -2.20
CA LEU A 50 -10.57 3.39 -1.18
C LEU A 50 -11.14 3.43 0.25
N GLU A 51 -12.33 3.99 0.49
CA GLU A 51 -12.90 4.12 1.84
C GLU A 51 -13.13 2.77 2.54
N ASN A 52 -13.31 1.70 1.77
CA ASN A 52 -13.48 0.34 2.31
C ASN A 52 -12.16 -0.42 2.42
N CYS A 53 -11.06 0.20 1.99
CA CYS A 53 -9.74 -0.36 1.97
C CYS A 53 -8.84 0.26 3.05
N SER A 54 -7.75 -0.41 3.32
CA SER A 54 -6.66 0.08 4.14
C SER A 54 -5.38 -0.15 3.38
N LEU A 55 -4.55 0.88 3.37
CA LEU A 55 -3.30 0.92 2.65
C LEU A 55 -2.17 1.01 3.66
N ILE A 56 -1.31 0.01 3.65
CA ILE A 56 -0.06 0.00 4.39
C ILE A 56 1.05 0.26 3.38
N THR A 57 1.87 1.27 3.60
CA THR A 57 2.99 1.64 2.74
C THR A 57 4.29 1.60 3.52
N ALA A 58 5.40 1.27 2.86
CA ALA A 58 6.73 1.35 3.41
C ALA A 58 7.73 1.84 2.37
N THR A 59 8.63 2.74 2.79
CA THR A 59 9.73 3.21 1.95
C THR A 59 10.92 2.27 2.06
N TYR A 60 11.58 1.94 0.95
CA TYR A 60 12.85 1.23 0.95
C TYR A 60 13.98 2.15 0.50
N GLU A 61 15.16 1.95 1.09
CA GLU A 61 16.32 2.82 0.92
C GLU A 61 17.53 2.05 0.43
N LEU A 62 18.32 2.69 -0.42
CA LEU A 62 19.64 2.22 -0.82
C LEU A 62 20.64 3.33 -0.53
N GLU A 63 21.69 3.00 0.23
CA GLU A 63 22.75 3.95 0.62
C GLU A 63 22.23 5.25 1.25
N GLY A 64 21.16 5.16 2.05
CA GLY A 64 20.55 6.30 2.74
C GLY A 64 19.70 7.21 1.83
N ARG A 65 19.33 6.73 0.64
CA ARG A 65 18.37 7.41 -0.25
C ARG A 65 17.13 6.54 -0.43
N ILE A 66 15.95 7.15 -0.30
CA ILE A 66 14.68 6.50 -0.64
C ILE A 66 14.68 6.23 -2.14
N ILE A 67 14.60 4.95 -2.51
CA ILE A 67 14.55 4.51 -3.92
C ILE A 67 13.10 4.29 -4.36
N GLY A 68 12.20 4.01 -3.42
CA GLY A 68 10.77 3.94 -3.70
C GLY A 68 9.94 3.54 -2.49
N THR A 69 8.66 3.35 -2.77
CA THR A 69 7.65 2.93 -1.79
C THR A 69 6.98 1.66 -2.28
N LEU A 70 6.77 0.71 -1.38
CA LEU A 70 5.91 -0.45 -1.58
C LEU A 70 4.67 -0.33 -0.70
N GLY A 71 3.58 -0.97 -1.10
CA GLY A 71 2.37 -0.98 -0.28
C GLY A 71 1.54 -2.25 -0.41
N VAL A 72 0.75 -2.50 0.62
CA VAL A 72 -0.26 -3.55 0.69
C VAL A 72 -1.62 -2.87 0.85
N LEU A 73 -2.52 -3.17 -0.08
CA LEU A 73 -3.91 -2.76 -0.05
C LEU A 73 -4.76 -3.95 0.41
N GLY A 74 -5.68 -3.73 1.34
CA GLY A 74 -6.58 -4.77 1.83
C GLY A 74 -7.84 -4.20 2.51
N PRO A 75 -8.73 -5.05 3.04
CA PRO A 75 -9.91 -4.60 3.78
C PRO A 75 -9.52 -3.85 5.05
N THR A 76 -10.40 -2.95 5.49
CA THR A 76 -10.27 -2.24 6.79
C THR A 76 -10.19 -3.18 8.00
N ARG A 77 -10.71 -4.40 7.89
CA ARG A 77 -10.66 -5.45 8.93
C ARG A 77 -9.59 -6.50 8.69
N MET A 78 -8.43 -6.11 8.16
CA MET A 78 -7.29 -7.01 7.99
C MET A 78 -6.51 -7.24 9.30
N GLU A 79 -5.69 -8.29 9.33
CA GLU A 79 -4.71 -8.51 10.41
C GLU A 79 -3.50 -7.58 10.25
N TYR A 80 -3.60 -6.35 10.76
CA TYR A 80 -2.57 -5.31 10.57
C TYR A 80 -1.17 -5.74 11.02
N ALA A 81 -1.04 -6.41 12.18
CA ALA A 81 0.27 -6.87 12.65
C ALA A 81 0.96 -7.80 11.65
N LYS A 82 0.18 -8.71 11.03
CA LYS A 82 0.67 -9.62 9.99
C LYS A 82 1.00 -8.88 8.70
N ALA A 83 0.13 -7.98 8.27
CA ALA A 83 0.33 -7.21 7.04
C ALA A 83 1.57 -6.29 7.14
N ILE A 84 1.75 -5.60 8.27
CA ILE A 84 2.92 -4.78 8.58
C ILE A 84 4.19 -5.66 8.56
N SER A 85 4.17 -6.81 9.23
CA SER A 85 5.33 -7.72 9.26
C SER A 85 5.73 -8.20 7.84
N ILE A 86 4.74 -8.46 6.97
CA ILE A 86 5.00 -8.84 5.58
C ILE A 86 5.63 -7.68 4.80
N VAL A 87 5.09 -6.48 4.94
CA VAL A 87 5.60 -5.26 4.29
C VAL A 87 7.05 -4.98 4.73
N GLU A 88 7.35 -5.09 6.02
CA GLU A 88 8.71 -4.94 6.54
C GLU A 88 9.67 -5.97 5.94
N PHE A 89 9.26 -7.24 5.91
CA PHE A 89 10.07 -8.30 5.32
C PHE A 89 10.35 -8.05 3.83
N LEU A 90 9.34 -7.65 3.06
CA LEU A 90 9.49 -7.33 1.64
C LEU A 90 10.43 -6.13 1.41
N THR A 91 10.31 -5.09 2.24
CA THR A 91 11.18 -3.91 2.20
C THR A 91 12.65 -4.31 2.37
N LEU A 92 12.94 -5.15 3.37
CA LEU A 92 14.29 -5.66 3.62
C LEU A 92 14.80 -6.54 2.46
N ALA A 93 13.96 -7.44 1.96
CA ALA A 93 14.31 -8.33 0.86
C ALA A 93 14.62 -7.55 -0.43
N LEU A 94 13.83 -6.53 -0.75
CA LEU A 94 14.06 -5.64 -1.90
C LEU A 94 15.34 -4.82 -1.74
N THR A 95 15.56 -4.25 -0.54
CA THR A 95 16.78 -3.48 -0.25
C THR A 95 18.05 -4.33 -0.46
N GLU A 96 18.04 -5.58 0.04
CA GLU A 96 19.14 -6.52 -0.13
C GLU A 96 19.31 -6.99 -1.59
N GLY A 97 18.21 -7.20 -2.31
CA GLY A 97 18.22 -7.58 -3.72
C GLY A 97 18.79 -6.47 -4.62
N LEU A 98 18.36 -5.23 -4.41
CA LEU A 98 18.82 -4.06 -5.16
C LEU A 98 20.27 -3.71 -4.86
N ARG A 99 20.78 -4.00 -3.65
CA ARG A 99 22.20 -3.83 -3.31
C ARG A 99 23.15 -4.74 -4.11
N LYS A 100 22.64 -5.85 -4.63
CA LYS A 100 23.43 -6.84 -5.40
C LYS A 100 23.46 -6.56 -6.90
N LEU A 101 22.67 -5.59 -7.38
CA LEU A 101 22.69 -5.08 -8.75
C LEU A 101 23.69 -3.92 -8.87
#